data_AF-A0A5B9QF97-F1
#
_entry.id   AF-A0A5B9QF97-F1
#
_cell.length_a   1.000
_cell.length_b   1.000
_cell.length_c   1.000
_cell.angle_alpha   90.00
_cell.angle_beta   90.00
_cell.angle_gamma   90.00
#
_symmetry.space_group_name_H-M   'P 1'
#
loop_
_entity.id
_entity.type
_entity.pdbx_description
1 polymer ?
#
loop_
_entity_poly.entity_id
_entity_poly.type
_entity_poly.pdbx_seq_one_letter_code
_entity_poly.pdbx_strand_id
1 'polypeptide(L)'
;MESKHLSLFALLIFFTGCEVPEIETHQTSTPAAQPATVAEAPSEEVVQPTGPDEPPPVTSTPRPFTAKDPVKGKKSRAAGQVASAIGGTRFYVEYENLRLNIVHALDLYWGEHGEYPKSHDEFMKKIVEFNNLTLPELDPGVEYIYDPADHTLKIYRPDGA
;
A
#
# COMPACT_ATOMS: atom_id res chain seq x y z
N MET A 1 15.89 -47.99 67.58
CA MET A 1 14.59 -47.64 66.98
C MET A 1 14.89 -46.89 65.70
N GLU A 2 15.05 -47.64 64.60
CA GLU A 2 14.07 -47.72 63.47
C GLU A 2 14.07 -46.43 62.64
N SER A 3 14.79 -46.33 61.51
CA SER A 3 14.54 -46.95 60.19
C SER A 3 13.09 -46.79 59.73
N LYS A 4 12.86 -46.02 58.64
CA LYS A 4 12.19 -46.49 57.40
C LYS A 4 11.84 -45.35 56.41
N HIS A 5 12.27 -45.58 55.16
CA HIS A 5 11.74 -45.13 53.86
C HIS A 5 11.85 -43.62 53.52
N LEU A 6 12.73 -43.23 52.59
CA LEU A 6 12.64 -43.47 51.13
C LEU A 6 11.31 -42.96 50.55
N SER A 7 11.29 -41.70 50.10
CA SER A 7 10.39 -41.29 49.02
C SER A 7 11.10 -40.28 48.14
N LEU A 8 11.87 -40.87 47.22
CA LEU A 8 12.32 -40.28 45.97
C LEU A 8 11.07 -39.95 45.14
N PHE A 9 10.53 -38.72 45.26
CA PHE A 9 9.48 -38.28 44.34
C PHE A 9 10.16 -37.86 43.04
N ALA A 10 10.32 -38.86 42.16
CA ALA A 10 10.63 -38.68 40.75
C ALA A 10 9.49 -37.87 40.12
N LEU A 11 9.75 -36.59 39.84
CA LEU A 11 8.89 -35.77 39.01
C LEU A 11 9.07 -36.24 37.56
N LEU A 12 8.16 -37.12 37.15
CA LEU A 12 7.99 -37.61 35.78
C LEU A 12 7.80 -36.45 34.81
N ILE A 13 8.69 -36.42 33.82
CA ILE A 13 8.67 -35.58 32.64
C ILE A 13 7.52 -36.04 31.74
N PHE A 14 6.46 -35.24 31.61
CA PHE A 14 5.46 -35.41 30.55
C PHE A 14 5.78 -34.43 29.42
N PHE A 15 6.60 -34.88 28.46
CA PHE A 15 6.62 -34.32 27.11
C PHE A 15 5.37 -34.83 26.37
N THR A 16 4.24 -34.14 26.51
CA THR A 16 3.11 -34.30 25.60
C THR A 16 3.39 -33.43 24.36
N GLY A 17 3.44 -34.09 23.21
CA GLY A 17 3.89 -33.53 21.94
C GLY A 17 3.03 -32.36 21.43
N CYS A 18 3.71 -31.36 20.88
CA CYS A 18 3.15 -30.53 19.82
C CYS A 18 3.07 -31.42 18.56
N GLU A 19 1.90 -31.99 18.31
CA GLU A 19 1.57 -32.61 17.02
C GLU A 19 1.52 -31.50 15.97
N VAL A 20 2.52 -31.47 15.10
CA VAL A 20 2.60 -30.56 13.95
C VAL A 20 1.73 -31.16 12.85
N PRO A 21 0.68 -30.48 12.37
CA PRO A 21 -0.08 -30.96 11.23
C PRO A 21 0.79 -30.93 9.97
N GLU A 22 1.01 -32.11 9.39
CA GLU A 22 1.70 -32.33 8.12
C GLU A 22 0.80 -31.83 6.98
N ILE A 23 1.21 -30.74 6.34
CA ILE A 23 0.49 -30.18 5.20
C ILE A 23 0.77 -31.08 4.00
N GLU A 24 -0.28 -31.75 3.52
CA GLU A 24 -0.25 -32.62 2.36
C GLU A 24 0.35 -31.87 1.16
N THR A 25 1.53 -32.33 0.73
CA THR A 25 2.19 -31.89 -0.49
C THR A 25 1.44 -32.51 -1.67
N HIS A 26 0.47 -31.77 -2.20
CA HIS A 26 -0.15 -32.13 -3.48
C HIS A 26 0.91 -32.09 -4.60
N GLN A 27 1.37 -33.27 -4.98
CA GLN A 27 2.04 -33.52 -6.25
C GLN A 27 1.09 -33.11 -7.38
N THR A 28 1.34 -31.95 -7.98
CA THR A 28 0.77 -31.65 -9.29
C THR A 28 1.76 -32.14 -10.33
N SER A 29 1.39 -33.24 -10.96
CA SER A 29 2.06 -33.85 -12.09
C SER A 29 2.15 -32.86 -13.26
N THR A 30 3.35 -32.74 -13.80
CA THR A 30 3.70 -32.00 -15.01
C THR A 30 2.98 -32.56 -16.24
N PRO A 31 2.22 -31.74 -16.98
CA PRO A 31 1.87 -32.03 -18.37
C PRO A 31 2.93 -31.42 -19.30
N ALA A 32 3.50 -32.25 -20.17
CA ALA A 32 4.31 -31.80 -21.29
C ALA A 32 3.46 -30.97 -22.26
N ALA A 33 3.93 -29.76 -22.61
CA ALA A 33 3.34 -28.92 -23.64
C ALA A 33 4.41 -28.55 -24.68
N GLN A 34 3.99 -28.69 -25.93
CA GLN A 34 4.74 -28.57 -27.17
C GLN A 34 5.35 -27.17 -27.41
N PRO A 35 6.39 -27.06 -28.26
CA PRO A 35 6.96 -25.78 -28.65
C PRO A 35 6.01 -25.03 -29.58
N ALA A 36 5.41 -23.95 -29.07
CA ALA A 36 4.66 -22.99 -29.88
C ALA A 36 5.60 -21.89 -30.38
N THR A 37 5.88 -21.96 -31.67
CA THR A 37 6.00 -20.88 -32.65
C THR A 37 6.18 -19.46 -32.11
N VAL A 38 7.35 -18.89 -32.43
CA VAL A 38 7.65 -17.47 -32.38
C VAL A 38 6.67 -16.71 -33.29
N ALA A 39 5.80 -15.92 -32.68
CA ALA A 39 5.08 -14.84 -33.34
C ALA A 39 5.70 -13.52 -32.85
N GLU A 40 6.35 -12.84 -33.79
CA GLU A 40 6.93 -11.50 -33.69
C GLU A 40 5.79 -10.50 -33.41
N ALA A 41 5.79 -9.93 -32.20
CA ALA A 41 4.96 -8.80 -31.83
C ALA A 41 5.84 -7.53 -31.74
N PRO A 42 5.29 -6.35 -32.10
CA PRO A 42 6.08 -5.16 -32.37
C PRO A 42 6.78 -4.66 -31.12
N SER A 43 8.03 -4.23 -31.32
CA SER A 43 8.90 -3.53 -30.39
C SER A 43 8.16 -2.40 -29.67
N GLU A 44 7.72 -2.66 -28.44
CA GLU A 44 7.53 -1.64 -27.43
C GLU A 44 8.92 -1.17 -26.98
N GLU A 45 9.22 0.06 -27.35
CA GLU A 45 10.38 0.81 -26.89
C GLU A 45 10.32 0.87 -25.37
N VAL A 46 11.17 0.06 -24.73
CA VAL A 46 11.40 0.05 -23.29
C VAL A 46 11.92 1.43 -22.91
N VAL A 47 11.01 2.32 -22.52
CA VAL A 47 11.34 3.58 -21.86
C VAL A 47 11.99 3.21 -20.53
N GLN A 48 13.31 3.35 -20.50
CA GLN A 48 14.12 3.18 -19.30
C GLN A 48 13.58 4.07 -18.18
N PRO A 49 13.60 3.63 -16.92
CA PRO A 49 13.21 4.48 -15.80
C PRO A 49 14.18 5.66 -15.70
N THR A 50 13.71 6.85 -16.10
CA THR A 50 14.36 8.11 -15.78
C THR A 50 14.39 8.31 -14.26
N GLY A 51 15.46 8.95 -13.78
CA GLY A 51 15.93 8.92 -12.40
C GLY A 51 14.97 9.45 -11.31
N PRO A 52 15.40 9.43 -10.04
CA PRO A 52 14.57 9.69 -8.85
C PRO A 52 14.09 11.14 -8.64
N ASP A 53 14.31 12.03 -9.60
CA ASP A 53 14.10 13.48 -9.49
C ASP A 53 13.24 14.09 -10.64
N GLU A 54 12.62 13.28 -11.49
CA GLU A 54 11.72 13.84 -12.51
C GLU A 54 10.39 14.25 -11.85
N PRO A 55 9.95 15.52 -12.00
CA PRO A 55 8.61 15.91 -11.56
C PRO A 55 7.60 14.97 -12.24
N PRO A 56 6.55 14.53 -11.53
CA PRO A 56 5.55 13.68 -12.16
C PRO A 56 5.08 14.34 -13.45
N PRO A 57 4.93 13.56 -14.54
CA PRO A 57 4.70 14.11 -15.87
C PRO A 57 3.52 15.10 -15.82
N VAL A 58 3.71 16.27 -16.44
CA VAL A 58 2.62 17.19 -16.78
C VAL A 58 1.70 16.44 -17.73
N THR A 59 0.71 15.78 -17.16
CA THR A 59 -0.28 15.03 -17.89
C THR A 59 -1.61 15.61 -17.44
N SER A 60 -2.37 16.18 -18.37
CA SER A 60 -3.80 16.44 -18.20
C SER A 60 -4.60 15.16 -17.96
N THR A 61 -3.97 13.99 -17.96
CA THR A 61 -4.59 12.74 -17.55
C THR A 61 -4.52 12.60 -16.03
N PRO A 62 -5.67 12.49 -15.32
CA PRO A 62 -5.68 12.23 -13.90
C PRO A 62 -4.91 10.96 -13.55
N ARG A 63 -4.05 11.01 -12.54
CA ARG A 63 -3.27 9.86 -12.07
C ARG A 63 -3.53 9.57 -10.60
N PRO A 64 -3.32 8.33 -10.11
CA PRO A 64 -3.47 8.02 -8.69
C PRO A 64 -2.61 8.91 -7.78
N PHE A 65 -3.17 9.26 -6.62
CA PHE A 65 -2.45 9.95 -5.56
C PHE A 65 -1.36 9.05 -4.94
N THR A 66 -0.18 9.63 -4.72
CA THR A 66 0.98 8.96 -4.12
C THR A 66 1.56 9.78 -2.97
N ALA A 67 2.27 9.11 -2.06
CA ALA A 67 2.92 9.75 -0.91
C ALA A 67 4.01 10.79 -1.28
N LYS A 68 4.37 10.94 -2.56
CA LYS A 68 5.35 11.93 -3.04
C LYS A 68 4.71 13.22 -3.56
N ASP A 69 3.39 13.25 -3.70
CA ASP A 69 2.65 14.36 -4.32
C ASP A 69 2.53 15.60 -3.44
N PRO A 70 2.37 15.47 -2.11
CA PRO A 70 2.26 16.64 -1.25
C PRO A 70 3.52 17.51 -1.24
N VAL A 71 3.33 18.81 -1.01
CA VAL A 71 4.43 19.79 -0.98
C VAL A 71 5.39 19.52 0.19
N LYS A 72 4.82 19.20 1.36
CA LYS A 72 5.57 18.89 2.57
C LYS A 72 6.28 17.55 2.41
N GLY A 73 7.51 17.44 2.92
CA GLY A 73 8.32 16.22 2.80
C GLY A 73 9.19 16.14 1.53
N LYS A 74 9.00 17.04 0.57
CA LYS A 74 9.95 17.20 -0.54
C LYS A 74 11.31 17.62 0.02
N LYS A 75 12.38 16.92 -0.39
CA LYS A 75 13.73 17.16 0.10
C LYS A 75 14.20 18.54 -0.37
N SER A 76 14.38 19.45 0.58
CA SER A 76 15.05 20.74 0.33
C SER A 76 16.54 20.49 0.13
N ARG A 77 17.09 20.93 -1.02
CA ARG A 77 18.55 20.93 -1.26
C ARG A 77 19.32 21.77 -0.24
N ALA A 78 18.66 22.77 0.38
CA ALA A 78 19.26 23.67 1.36
C ALA A 78 19.33 23.09 2.78
N ALA A 79 18.53 22.07 3.13
CA ALA A 79 18.40 21.58 4.50
C ALA A 79 19.50 20.58 4.94
N GLY A 80 20.45 20.23 4.05
CA GLY A 80 21.48 19.24 4.31
C GLY A 80 20.96 17.79 4.29
N GLN A 81 21.81 16.83 3.93
CA GLN A 81 21.39 15.46 3.57
C GLN A 81 20.71 14.68 4.70
N VAL A 82 21.18 14.82 5.95
CA VAL A 82 20.65 14.04 7.09
C VAL A 82 19.31 14.58 7.60
N ALA A 83 19.19 15.90 7.78
CA ALA A 83 17.94 16.51 8.23
C ALA A 83 16.83 16.40 7.16
N SER A 84 17.19 16.51 5.88
CA SER A 84 16.26 16.30 4.76
C SER A 84 15.81 14.84 4.61
N ALA A 85 16.67 13.86 4.91
CA ALA A 85 16.30 12.45 4.86
C ALA A 85 15.30 12.07 5.96
N ILE A 86 15.55 12.47 7.21
CA ILE A 86 14.66 12.15 8.35
C ILE A 86 13.33 12.89 8.21
N GLY A 87 13.38 14.19 7.88
CA GLY A 87 12.18 14.99 7.66
C GLY A 87 11.31 14.44 6.52
N GLY A 88 11.91 14.15 5.37
CA GLY A 88 11.18 13.62 4.21
C GLY A 88 10.56 12.24 4.45
N THR A 89 11.27 11.36 5.16
CA THR A 89 10.77 9.99 5.45
C THR A 89 9.52 10.00 6.31
N ARG A 90 9.47 10.86 7.34
CA ARG A 90 8.30 11.00 8.20
C ARG A 90 7.05 11.34 7.37
N PHE A 91 7.13 12.38 6.56
CA PHE A 91 6.00 12.82 5.73
C PHE A 91 5.61 11.76 4.71
N TYR A 92 6.57 11.08 4.10
CA TYR A 92 6.29 9.98 3.19
C TYR A 92 5.46 8.87 3.86
N VAL A 93 5.85 8.45 5.07
CA VAL A 93 5.09 7.44 5.84
C VAL A 93 3.71 7.96 6.23
N GLU A 94 3.59 9.21 6.65
CA GLU A 94 2.30 9.84 6.96
C GLU A 94 1.35 9.81 5.75
N TYR A 95 1.84 10.14 4.54
CA TYR A 95 1.02 10.15 3.33
C TYR A 95 0.72 8.76 2.78
N GLU A 96 1.63 7.81 2.96
CA GLU A 96 1.36 6.42 2.60
C GLU A 96 0.27 5.83 3.52
N ASN A 97 0.34 6.10 4.82
CA ASN A 97 -0.72 5.72 5.75
C ASN A 97 -2.05 6.40 5.41
N LEU A 98 -2.05 7.68 5.01
CA LEU A 98 -3.26 8.35 4.53
C LEU A 98 -3.87 7.62 3.33
N ARG A 99 -3.04 7.22 2.35
CA ARG A 99 -3.51 6.48 1.17
C ARG A 99 -4.17 5.16 1.57
N LEU A 100 -3.56 4.42 2.49
CA LEU A 100 -4.13 3.18 3.03
C LEU A 100 -5.43 3.42 3.80
N ASN A 101 -5.50 4.50 4.59
CA ASN A 101 -6.71 4.87 5.33
C ASN A 101 -7.86 5.24 4.40
N ILE A 102 -7.58 5.89 3.25
CA ILE A 102 -8.61 6.18 2.23
C ILE A 102 -9.18 4.89 1.65
N VAL A 103 -8.31 3.94 1.27
CA VAL A 103 -8.75 2.63 0.76
C VAL A 103 -9.60 1.91 1.81
N HIS A 104 -9.12 1.86 3.04
CA HIS A 104 -9.85 1.23 4.13
C HIS A 104 -11.21 1.89 4.39
N ALA A 105 -11.29 3.22 4.37
CA ALA A 105 -12.53 3.95 4.55
C ALA A 105 -13.54 3.69 3.41
N LEU A 106 -13.06 3.50 2.18
CA LEU A 106 -13.90 3.09 1.05
C LEU A 106 -14.42 1.66 1.25
N ASP A 107 -13.60 0.73 1.72
CA ASP A 107 -14.03 -0.64 2.02
C ASP A 107 -15.13 -0.67 3.09
N LEU A 108 -14.97 0.15 4.14
CA LEU A 108 -15.97 0.30 5.20
C LEU A 108 -17.27 0.91 4.66
N TYR A 109 -17.18 1.96 3.84
CA TYR A 109 -18.33 2.59 3.24
C TYR A 109 -19.10 1.62 2.33
N TRP A 110 -18.38 0.85 1.51
CA TRP A 110 -18.98 -0.20 0.68
C TRP A 110 -19.62 -1.31 1.52
N GLY A 111 -18.96 -1.74 2.60
CA GLY A 111 -19.52 -2.71 3.54
C GLY A 111 -20.81 -2.25 4.23
N GLU A 112 -20.94 -0.95 4.47
CA GLU A 112 -22.12 -0.36 5.13
C GLU A 112 -23.26 -0.04 4.13
N HIS A 113 -22.94 0.50 2.96
CA HIS A 113 -23.93 1.03 2.00
C HIS A 113 -24.19 0.09 0.81
N GLY A 114 -23.30 -0.87 0.55
CA GLY A 114 -23.33 -1.76 -0.61
C GLY A 114 -22.89 -1.09 -1.93
N GLU A 115 -22.51 0.18 -1.89
CA GLU A 115 -22.05 0.96 -3.04
C GLU A 115 -20.85 1.84 -2.66
N TYR A 116 -20.04 2.22 -3.63
CA TYR A 116 -18.99 3.22 -3.46
C TYR A 116 -19.55 4.64 -3.71
N PRO A 117 -18.86 5.70 -3.24
CA PRO A 117 -19.25 7.07 -3.55
C PRO A 117 -19.38 7.28 -5.06
N LYS A 118 -20.43 7.98 -5.48
CA LYS A 118 -20.76 8.21 -6.89
C LYS A 118 -20.16 9.48 -7.45
N SER A 119 -19.77 10.40 -6.56
CA SER A 119 -19.23 11.70 -6.93
C SER A 119 -18.08 12.11 -6.02
N HIS A 120 -17.30 13.08 -6.49
CA HIS A 120 -16.22 13.66 -5.70
C HIS A 120 -16.74 14.35 -4.42
N ASP A 121 -17.85 15.07 -4.49
CA ASP A 121 -18.45 15.71 -3.32
C ASP A 121 -18.89 14.70 -2.26
N GLU A 122 -19.44 13.57 -2.70
CA GLU A 122 -19.82 12.48 -1.80
C GLU A 122 -18.60 11.84 -1.17
N PHE A 123 -17.54 11.59 -1.96
CA PHE A 123 -16.27 11.09 -1.44
C PHE A 123 -15.70 12.04 -0.37
N MET A 124 -15.67 13.35 -0.62
CA MET A 124 -15.15 14.32 0.34
C MET A 124 -15.96 14.35 1.64
N LYS A 125 -17.30 14.25 1.59
CA LYS A 125 -18.13 14.25 2.80
C LYS A 125 -18.13 12.91 3.55
N LYS A 126 -18.28 11.81 2.82
CA LYS A 126 -18.52 10.48 3.40
C LYS A 126 -17.26 9.70 3.69
N ILE A 127 -16.18 9.98 2.96
CA ILE A 127 -14.90 9.31 3.17
C ILE A 127 -13.96 10.23 3.92
N VAL A 128 -13.72 11.45 3.41
CA VAL A 128 -12.71 12.35 3.99
C VAL A 128 -13.19 12.98 5.30
N GLU A 129 -14.31 13.69 5.28
CA GLU A 129 -14.82 14.42 6.45
C GLU A 129 -15.30 13.47 7.56
N PHE A 130 -16.08 12.44 7.21
CA PHE A 130 -16.61 11.46 8.17
C PHE A 130 -15.51 10.69 8.91
N ASN A 131 -14.42 10.33 8.24
CA ASN A 131 -13.28 9.63 8.85
C ASN A 131 -12.18 10.57 9.37
N ASN A 132 -12.46 11.89 9.41
CA ASN A 132 -11.52 12.93 9.83
C ASN A 132 -10.15 12.86 9.12
N LEU A 133 -10.14 12.45 7.85
CA LEU A 133 -8.93 12.38 7.05
C LEU A 133 -8.52 13.79 6.63
N THR A 134 -7.25 14.13 6.82
CA THR A 134 -6.71 15.42 6.39
C THR A 134 -5.93 15.22 5.10
N LEU A 135 -6.49 15.69 3.99
CA LEU A 135 -5.77 15.70 2.72
C LEU A 135 -4.67 16.77 2.77
N PRO A 136 -3.41 16.41 2.44
CA PRO A 136 -2.32 17.36 2.49
C PRO A 136 -2.36 18.33 1.30
N GLU A 137 -1.73 19.47 1.47
CA GLU A 137 -1.61 20.49 0.42
C GLU A 137 -0.77 19.96 -0.74
N LEU A 138 -1.29 20.14 -1.95
CA LEU A 138 -0.62 19.84 -3.22
C LEU A 138 0.09 21.08 -3.77
N ASP A 139 0.93 20.89 -4.79
CA ASP A 139 1.54 22.02 -5.51
C ASP A 139 0.45 22.95 -6.09
N PRO A 140 0.75 24.25 -6.26
CA PRO A 140 -0.17 25.19 -6.88
C PRO A 140 -0.67 24.67 -8.24
N GLY A 141 -1.98 24.79 -8.47
CA GLY A 141 -2.61 24.31 -9.71
C GLY A 141 -2.78 22.79 -9.78
N VAL A 142 -2.57 22.04 -8.71
CA VAL A 142 -2.91 20.61 -8.66
C VAL A 142 -4.12 20.40 -7.76
N GLU A 143 -5.08 19.61 -8.23
CA GLU A 143 -6.34 19.35 -7.53
C GLU A 143 -6.53 17.86 -7.26
N TYR A 144 -7.22 17.54 -6.17
CA TYR A 144 -7.70 16.20 -5.88
C TYR A 144 -8.99 15.95 -6.67
N ILE A 145 -9.07 14.80 -7.32
CA ILE A 145 -10.27 14.33 -7.98
C ILE A 145 -10.52 12.88 -7.62
N TYR A 146 -11.74 12.55 -7.23
CA TYR A 146 -12.12 11.17 -7.00
C TYR A 146 -12.71 10.60 -8.29
N ASP A 147 -12.23 9.42 -8.69
CA ASP A 147 -12.75 8.69 -9.84
C ASP A 147 -13.73 7.60 -9.37
N PRO A 148 -15.05 7.73 -9.66
CA PRO A 148 -16.04 6.73 -9.28
C PRO A 148 -15.93 5.41 -10.05
N ALA A 149 -15.28 5.37 -11.22
CA ALA A 149 -15.12 4.14 -12.00
C ALA A 149 -14.02 3.26 -11.40
N ASP A 150 -12.92 3.88 -10.98
CA ASP A 150 -11.75 3.21 -10.40
C ASP A 150 -11.76 3.20 -8.87
N HIS A 151 -12.76 3.82 -8.24
CA HIS A 151 -12.89 4.00 -6.78
C HIS A 151 -11.61 4.54 -6.12
N THR A 152 -10.91 5.45 -6.81
CA THR A 152 -9.56 5.87 -6.42
C THR A 152 -9.45 7.39 -6.38
N LEU A 153 -8.74 7.91 -5.37
CA LEU A 153 -8.34 9.31 -5.31
C LEU A 153 -7.20 9.55 -6.31
N LYS A 154 -7.46 10.41 -7.29
CA LYS A 154 -6.53 10.86 -8.31
C LYS A 154 -6.14 12.31 -8.07
N ILE A 155 -5.04 12.72 -8.68
CA ILE A 155 -4.66 14.11 -8.81
C ILE A 155 -4.76 14.53 -10.27
N TYR A 156 -5.19 15.76 -10.48
CA TYR A 156 -5.29 16.38 -11.79
C TYR A 156 -4.50 17.69 -11.78
N ARG A 157 -3.66 17.88 -12.80
CA ARG A 157 -2.97 19.14 -13.07
C ARG A 157 -3.55 19.66 -14.39
N PRO A 158 -4.32 20.76 -14.40
CA PRO A 158 -4.75 21.39 -15.64
C PRO A 158 -3.53 21.93 -16.38
N ASP A 159 -3.52 21.75 -17.69
CA ASP A 159 -2.44 22.20 -18.56
C ASP A 159 -2.35 23.74 -18.51
N GLY A 160 -1.34 24.29 -17.82
CA GLY A 160 -1.04 25.73 -17.81
C GLY A 160 -1.00 26.44 -16.46
N ALA A 161 -0.52 25.77 -15.40
CA ALA A 161 -0.12 26.43 -14.14
C ALA A 161 1.39 26.72 -14.09
#